data_AF-A0A3B9J3C4-F1
#
_entry.id   AF-A0A3B9J3C4-F1
#
_cell.length_a   1.000
_cell.length_b   1.000
_cell.length_c   1.000
_cell.angle_alpha   90.00
_cell.angle_beta   90.00
_cell.angle_gamma   90.00
#
_symmetry.space_group_name_H-M   'P 1'
#
loop_
_entity.id
_entity.type
_entity.pdbx_description
1 polymer ?
#
loop_
_entity_poly.entity_id
_entity_poly.type
_entity_poly.pdbx_seq_one_letter_code
_entity_poly.pdbx_strand_id
1 'polypeptide(L)'
;MVLEDGETIESPRVKAEAGAMAMASVHYSYDQYRQLGRSPGSRLDDIWDEYTSMLADYDPERIHQRIHAGHNCWVIPEEERFVTPELIDATCIVGTASEVIDRLQQLEERGLDQLMILPNFDPRFEVLERIGQEIIPHV
;
A
#
# COMPACT_ATOMS: atom_id res chain seq x y z
N MET A 1 -8.72 1.09 2.92
CA MET A 1 -8.91 0.17 4.06
C MET A 1 -9.79 0.87 5.08
N VAL A 2 -10.87 0.21 5.52
CA VAL A 2 -11.78 0.75 6.54
C VAL A 2 -11.57 -0.03 7.84
N LEU A 3 -11.18 0.69 8.90
CA LEU A 3 -10.92 0.13 10.22
C LEU A 3 -12.22 -0.30 10.90
N GLU A 4 -12.14 -1.39 11.66
CA GLU A 4 -13.21 -1.83 12.56
C GLU A 4 -13.21 -1.01 13.86
N ASP A 5 -14.32 -1.06 14.59
CA ASP A 5 -14.46 -0.34 15.87
C ASP A 5 -13.33 -0.71 16.85
N GLY A 6 -12.53 0.30 17.21
CA GLY A 6 -11.39 0.15 18.12
C GLY A 6 -10.13 -0.48 17.48
N GLU A 7 -10.13 -0.74 16.18
CA GLU A 7 -8.96 -1.21 15.45
C GLU A 7 -7.98 -0.07 15.17
N THR A 8 -6.69 -0.38 15.19
CA THR A 8 -5.61 0.56 14.84
C THR A 8 -4.91 0.11 13.56
N ILE A 9 -4.17 1.03 12.94
CA ILE A 9 -3.34 0.76 11.74
C ILE A 9 -2.28 -0.34 11.97
N GLU A 10 -1.95 -0.64 13.23
CA GLU A 10 -0.98 -1.67 13.59
C GLU A 10 -1.56 -3.08 13.53
N SER A 11 -2.86 -3.24 13.31
CA SER A 11 -3.52 -4.53 13.36
C SER A 11 -2.97 -5.49 12.28
N PRO A 12 -2.94 -6.81 12.57
CA PRO A 12 -2.58 -7.81 11.55
C PRO A 12 -3.46 -7.75 10.31
N ARG A 13 -4.74 -7.39 10.47
CA ARG A 13 -5.70 -7.27 9.37
C ARG A 13 -5.36 -6.11 8.44
N VAL A 14 -4.95 -4.97 8.99
CA VAL A 14 -4.49 -3.82 8.19
C VAL A 14 -3.28 -4.19 7.34
N LYS A 15 -2.31 -4.91 7.90
CA LYS A 15 -1.18 -5.42 7.11
C LYS A 15 -1.64 -6.40 6.03
N ALA A 16 -2.57 -7.30 6.36
CA ALA A 16 -3.10 -8.29 5.42
C ALA A 16 -3.93 -7.69 4.28
N GLU A 17 -4.59 -6.54 4.48
CA GLU A 17 -5.46 -5.91 3.49
C GLU A 17 -4.79 -4.79 2.70
N ALA A 18 -3.83 -4.06 3.30
CA ALA A 18 -3.17 -2.91 2.68
C ALA A 18 -1.69 -3.14 2.34
N GLY A 19 -1.08 -4.22 2.84
CA GLY A 19 0.36 -4.44 2.72
C GLY A 19 0.88 -4.54 1.29
N ALA A 20 0.13 -5.15 0.37
CA ALA A 20 0.62 -5.31 -1.01
C ALA A 20 0.62 -3.98 -1.77
N MET A 21 -0.35 -3.09 -1.50
CA MET A 21 -0.35 -1.73 -2.05
C MET A 21 0.79 -0.88 -1.47
N ALA A 22 1.07 -1.05 -0.17
CA ALA A 22 2.22 -0.41 0.47
C ALA A 22 3.54 -0.85 -0.19
N MET A 23 3.74 -2.16 -0.38
CA MET A 23 4.93 -2.68 -1.06
C MET A 23 4.99 -2.31 -2.54
N ALA A 24 3.86 -2.22 -3.25
CA ALA A 24 3.82 -1.75 -4.63
C ALA A 24 4.43 -0.33 -4.77
N SER A 25 4.26 0.53 -3.77
CA SER A 25 4.87 1.87 -3.73
C SER A 25 6.39 1.82 -3.53
N VAL A 26 6.88 0.86 -2.75
CA VAL A 26 8.31 0.58 -2.59
C VAL A 26 8.90 0.03 -3.88
N HIS A 27 8.22 -0.91 -4.54
CA HIS A 27 8.63 -1.48 -5.83
C HIS A 27 8.75 -0.40 -6.90
N TYR A 28 7.76 0.50 -6.98
CA TYR A 28 7.81 1.66 -7.88
C TYR A 28 9.05 2.52 -7.60
N SER A 29 9.30 2.86 -6.34
CA SER A 29 10.44 3.69 -5.96
C SER A 29 11.77 3.01 -6.27
N TYR A 30 11.88 1.69 -6.05
CA TYR A 30 13.05 0.89 -6.40
C TYR A 30 13.30 0.86 -7.91
N ASP A 31 12.26 0.73 -8.71
CA ASP A 31 12.36 0.84 -10.18
C ASP A 31 12.83 2.24 -10.61
N GLN A 32 12.28 3.30 -10.02
CA GLN A 32 12.70 4.67 -10.27
C GLN A 32 14.17 4.92 -9.92
N TYR A 33 14.65 4.32 -8.82
CA TYR A 33 16.03 4.38 -8.40
C TYR A 33 16.96 3.62 -9.34
N ARG A 34 16.73 2.32 -9.55
CA ARG A 34 17.66 1.48 -10.32
C ARG A 34 17.70 1.83 -11.82
N GLN A 35 16.59 2.33 -12.38
CA GLN A 35 16.50 2.63 -13.80
C GLN A 35 16.90 4.06 -14.14
N LEU A 36 16.61 5.02 -13.26
CA LEU A 36 16.76 6.45 -13.54
C LEU A 36 17.61 7.21 -12.52
N GLY A 37 18.16 6.53 -11.50
CA GLY A 37 18.98 7.15 -10.45
C GLY A 37 18.20 8.12 -9.55
N ARG A 38 16.87 7.99 -9.48
CA ARG A 38 16.05 8.88 -8.63
C ARG A 38 16.17 8.48 -7.17
N SER A 39 16.24 9.48 -6.29
CA SER A 39 16.15 9.24 -4.85
C SER A 39 14.81 8.59 -4.51
N PRO A 40 14.76 7.68 -3.51
CA PRO A 40 13.50 7.38 -2.85
C PRO A 40 12.89 8.68 -2.29
N GLY A 41 11.57 8.73 -2.21
CA GLY A 41 10.89 9.80 -1.47
C GLY A 41 11.14 9.65 0.03
N SER A 42 11.13 10.75 0.78
CA SER A 42 11.47 10.78 2.22
C SER A 42 10.62 9.86 3.11
N ARG A 43 9.49 9.38 2.60
CA ARG A 43 8.62 8.42 3.29
C ARG A 43 9.20 7.00 3.34
N LEU A 44 10.28 6.72 2.61
CA LEU A 44 10.94 5.43 2.56
C LEU A 44 12.31 5.42 3.26
N ASP A 45 12.77 6.56 3.78
CA ASP A 45 14.13 6.72 4.33
C ASP A 45 14.46 5.65 5.38
N ASP A 46 13.47 5.31 6.23
CA ASP A 46 13.65 4.35 7.33
C ASP A 46 13.85 2.90 6.86
N ILE A 47 13.37 2.52 5.67
CA ILE A 47 13.44 1.15 5.15
C ILE A 47 14.40 1.00 3.97
N TRP A 48 14.83 2.10 3.37
CA TRP A 48 15.41 2.09 2.03
C TRP A 48 16.72 1.32 1.92
N ASP A 49 17.65 1.57 2.85
CA ASP A 49 18.96 0.94 2.83
C ASP A 49 18.84 -0.58 3.03
N GLU A 50 17.96 -1.03 3.92
CA GLU A 50 17.72 -2.45 4.14
C GLU A 50 16.99 -3.11 2.97
N TYR A 51 15.98 -2.43 2.38
CA TYR A 51 15.25 -2.93 1.21
C TYR A 51 16.17 -3.11 0.00
N THR A 52 16.99 -2.10 -0.30
CA THR A 52 17.94 -2.16 -1.42
C THR A 52 19.05 -3.18 -1.18
N SER A 53 19.56 -3.29 0.05
CA SER A 53 20.56 -4.30 0.40
C SER A 53 20.01 -5.73 0.26
N MET A 54 18.74 -5.97 0.58
CA MET A 54 18.10 -7.29 0.41
C MET A 54 18.10 -7.73 -1.07
N LEU A 55 18.06 -6.77 -1.99
CA LEU A 55 17.97 -7.03 -3.43
C LEU A 55 19.32 -6.95 -4.17
N ALA A 56 20.41 -6.58 -3.49
CA ALA A 56 21.69 -6.26 -4.12
C ALA A 56 22.31 -7.41 -4.91
N ASP A 57 22.14 -8.65 -4.45
CA ASP A 57 22.77 -9.85 -5.04
C ASP A 57 21.87 -10.59 -6.04
N TYR A 58 20.68 -10.04 -6.37
CA TYR A 58 19.77 -10.68 -7.31
C TYR A 58 20.20 -10.49 -8.76
N ASP A 59 19.91 -11.49 -9.59
CA ASP A 59 20.11 -11.46 -11.04
C ASP A 59 19.40 -10.24 -11.67
N PRO A 60 20.15 -9.30 -12.30
CA PRO A 60 19.57 -8.12 -12.94
C PRO A 60 18.55 -8.43 -14.03
N GLU A 61 18.64 -9.60 -14.69
CA GLU A 61 17.66 -10.01 -15.71
C GLU A 61 16.33 -10.46 -15.10
N ARG A 62 16.33 -10.82 -13.81
CA ARG A 62 15.17 -11.36 -13.08
C ARG A 62 14.62 -10.46 -11.98
N ILE A 63 15.33 -9.37 -11.66
CA ILE A 63 14.97 -8.50 -10.54
C ILE A 63 13.57 -7.91 -10.69
N HIS A 64 13.16 -7.54 -11.91
CA HIS A 64 11.83 -6.97 -12.16
C HIS A 64 10.71 -7.98 -11.83
N GLN A 65 10.86 -9.26 -12.21
CA GLN A 65 9.89 -10.28 -11.83
C GLN A 65 9.91 -10.57 -10.33
N ARG A 66 11.08 -10.50 -9.67
CA ARG A 66 11.20 -10.71 -8.22
C ARG A 66 10.54 -9.61 -7.41
N ILE A 67 10.74 -8.34 -7.76
CA ILE A 67 10.13 -7.23 -7.01
C ILE A 67 8.61 -7.20 -7.22
N HIS A 68 8.12 -7.46 -8.45
CA HIS A 68 6.69 -7.45 -8.74
C HIS A 68 5.99 -8.80 -8.51
N ALA A 69 6.66 -9.76 -7.86
CA ALA A 69 5.99 -11.00 -7.48
C ALA A 69 4.88 -10.68 -6.47
N GLY A 70 3.62 -10.99 -6.81
CA GLY A 70 2.49 -10.69 -5.95
C GLY A 70 2.02 -9.24 -5.94
N HIS A 71 2.45 -8.42 -6.91
CA HIS A 71 2.11 -7.00 -6.98
C HIS A 71 0.60 -6.75 -6.84
N ASN A 72 0.20 -5.93 -5.85
CA ASN A 72 -1.18 -5.65 -5.45
C ASN A 72 -2.04 -6.86 -5.06
N CYS A 73 -1.44 -8.03 -4.85
CA CYS A 73 -2.14 -9.26 -4.50
C CYS A 73 -1.74 -9.80 -3.12
N TRP A 74 -0.44 -9.86 -2.83
CA TRP A 74 0.11 -10.29 -1.54
C TRP A 74 1.48 -9.67 -1.30
N VAL A 75 1.94 -9.74 -0.04
CA VAL A 75 3.30 -9.32 0.34
C VAL A 75 4.23 -10.51 0.22
N ILE A 76 5.39 -10.32 -0.39
CA ILE A 76 6.41 -11.37 -0.46
C ILE A 76 6.94 -11.63 0.96
N PRO A 77 7.12 -12.88 1.42
CA PRO A 77 7.48 -13.16 2.81
C PRO A 77 8.70 -12.40 3.33
N GLU A 78 9.76 -12.26 2.52
CA GLU A 78 10.96 -11.50 2.89
C GLU A 78 10.73 -9.98 3.03
N GLU A 79 9.64 -9.48 2.45
CA GLU A 79 9.23 -8.07 2.46
C GLU A 79 8.27 -7.73 3.62
N GLU A 80 7.69 -8.71 4.31
CA GLU A 80 6.71 -8.48 5.38
C GLU A 80 7.23 -7.55 6.49
N ARG A 81 8.54 -7.61 6.77
CA ARG A 81 9.21 -6.74 7.76
C ARG A 81 9.18 -5.26 7.40
N PHE A 82 9.02 -4.91 6.12
CA PHE A 82 8.97 -3.51 5.65
C PHE A 82 7.57 -2.94 5.67
N VAL A 83 6.54 -3.75 5.91
CA VAL A 83 5.15 -3.31 6.00
C VAL A 83 4.89 -2.72 7.39
N THR A 84 5.33 -1.47 7.56
CA THR A 84 5.16 -0.69 8.80
C THR A 84 3.88 0.15 8.77
N PRO A 85 3.32 0.52 9.93
CA PRO A 85 2.19 1.46 10.01
C PRO A 85 2.46 2.78 9.26
N GLU A 86 3.67 3.31 9.35
CA GLU A 86 4.08 4.55 8.70
C GLU A 86 4.08 4.42 7.17
N LEU A 87 4.56 3.29 6.65
CA LEU A 87 4.52 3.01 5.21
C LEU A 87 3.08 2.89 4.73
N ILE A 88 2.23 2.19 5.48
CA ILE A 88 0.81 2.04 5.15
C ILE A 88 0.11 3.41 5.14
N ASP A 89 0.28 4.23 6.17
CA ASP A 89 -0.31 5.58 6.23
C ASP A 89 0.17 6.47 5.08
N ALA A 90 1.45 6.37 4.74
CA ALA A 90 2.09 7.10 3.66
C ALA A 90 1.55 6.77 2.26
N THR A 91 1.09 5.53 2.03
CA THR A 91 0.84 4.98 0.69
C THR A 91 -0.61 4.58 0.45
N CYS A 92 -1.41 4.46 1.51
CA CYS A 92 -2.79 4.00 1.46
C CYS A 92 -3.76 5.03 2.06
N ILE A 93 -5.05 4.85 1.77
CA ILE A 93 -6.14 5.49 2.52
C ILE A 93 -6.63 4.47 3.55
N VAL A 94 -6.34 4.76 4.83
CA VAL A 94 -6.70 3.93 5.98
C VAL A 94 -7.32 4.82 7.05
N GLY A 95 -8.42 4.37 7.66
CA GLY A 95 -9.11 5.08 8.73
C GLY A 95 -10.44 4.41 9.05
N THR A 96 -11.15 4.92 10.04
CA THR A 96 -12.57 4.61 10.25
C THR A 96 -13.40 5.03 9.02
N ALA A 97 -14.62 4.51 8.88
CA ALA A 97 -15.49 4.86 7.75
C ALA A 97 -15.65 6.38 7.61
N SER A 98 -15.91 7.09 8.71
CA SER A 98 -16.04 8.55 8.72
C SER A 98 -14.76 9.27 8.27
N GLU A 99 -13.59 8.86 8.79
CA GLU A 99 -12.31 9.48 8.41
C GLU A 99 -11.98 9.24 6.93
N VAL A 100 -12.31 8.06 6.40
CA VAL A 100 -12.15 7.74 4.98
C VAL A 100 -13.07 8.61 4.13
N ILE A 101 -14.35 8.73 4.48
CA ILE A 101 -15.32 9.57 3.76
C ILE A 101 -14.86 11.03 3.76
N ASP A 102 -14.50 11.58 4.93
CA ASP A 102 -14.01 12.96 5.07
C ASP A 102 -12.79 13.21 4.18
N ARG A 103 -11.86 12.24 4.12
CA ARG A 103 -10.68 12.33 3.26
C ARG A 103 -11.03 12.26 1.78
N LEU A 104 -12.01 11.45 1.39
CA LEU A 104 -12.48 11.37 0.00
C LEU A 104 -13.17 12.67 -0.44
N GLN A 105 -14.03 13.25 0.40
CA GLN A 105 -14.66 14.55 0.13
C GLN A 105 -13.62 15.67 -0.02
N GLN A 106 -12.59 15.70 0.84
CA GLN A 106 -11.49 16.66 0.68
C GLN A 106 -10.69 16.47 -0.61
N LEU A 107 -10.61 15.25 -1.14
CA LEU A 107 -9.98 14.98 -2.44
C LEU A 107 -10.89 15.40 -3.60
N GLU A 108 -12.20 15.16 -3.49
CA GLU A 108 -13.21 15.62 -4.44
C GLU A 108 -13.19 17.15 -4.57
N GLU A 109 -13.16 17.89 -3.45
CA GLU A 109 -13.02 19.35 -3.43
C GLU A 109 -11.76 19.86 -4.16
N ARG A 110 -10.74 19.00 -4.29
CA ARG A 110 -9.49 19.27 -5.01
C ARG A 110 -9.49 18.76 -6.45
N GLY A 111 -10.63 18.26 -6.93
CA GLY A 111 -10.83 17.80 -8.30
C GLY A 111 -10.58 16.31 -8.54
N LEU A 112 -10.59 15.48 -7.49
CA LEU A 112 -10.60 14.03 -7.69
C LEU A 112 -11.99 13.56 -8.12
N ASP A 113 -12.14 13.10 -9.35
CA ASP A 113 -13.43 12.63 -9.88
C ASP A 113 -13.60 11.09 -9.88
N GLN A 114 -12.52 10.34 -9.69
CA GLN A 114 -12.55 8.87 -9.73
C GLN A 114 -11.53 8.25 -8.78
N LEU A 115 -11.98 7.25 -8.02
CA LEU A 115 -11.14 6.40 -7.19
C LEU A 115 -11.08 4.99 -7.76
N MET A 116 -9.86 4.44 -7.83
CA MET A 116 -9.64 3.02 -8.11
C MET A 116 -9.27 2.30 -6.81
N ILE A 117 -10.02 1.26 -6.48
CA ILE A 117 -9.80 0.46 -5.28
C ILE A 117 -9.05 -0.81 -5.69
N LEU A 118 -7.92 -1.06 -5.03
CA LEU A 118 -7.04 -2.21 -5.28
C LEU A 118 -6.89 -3.02 -3.99
N PRO A 119 -7.85 -3.87 -3.62
CA PRO A 119 -7.69 -4.74 -2.46
C PRO A 119 -6.70 -5.87 -2.79
N ASN A 120 -6.01 -6.37 -1.76
CA ASN A 120 -5.24 -7.60 -1.86
C ASN A 120 -6.10 -8.76 -2.37
N PHE A 121 -5.48 -9.76 -3.00
CA PHE A 121 -6.21 -10.81 -3.70
C PHE A 121 -7.10 -11.59 -2.73
N ASP A 122 -6.56 -12.14 -1.65
CA ASP A 122 -7.31 -12.99 -0.74
C ASP A 122 -8.52 -12.27 -0.09
N PRO A 123 -8.39 -11.09 0.55
CA PRO A 123 -9.51 -10.40 1.21
C PRO A 123 -10.37 -9.54 0.26
N ARG A 124 -10.20 -9.65 -1.07
CA ARG A 124 -10.81 -8.71 -2.02
C ARG A 124 -12.32 -8.60 -1.91
N PHE A 125 -13.02 -9.70 -1.65
CA PHE A 125 -14.49 -9.67 -1.63
C PHE A 125 -15.01 -9.00 -0.38
N GLU A 126 -14.41 -9.28 0.77
CA GLU A 126 -14.73 -8.66 2.06
C GLU A 126 -14.44 -7.16 2.03
N VAL A 127 -13.30 -6.76 1.46
CA VAL A 127 -12.94 -5.34 1.32
C VAL A 127 -13.91 -4.61 0.40
N LEU A 128 -14.25 -5.21 -0.76
CA LEU A 128 -15.18 -4.60 -1.71
C LEU A 128 -16.60 -4.51 -1.16
N GLU A 129 -17.06 -5.54 -0.45
CA GLU A 129 -18.36 -5.53 0.23
C GLU A 129 -18.42 -4.41 1.27
N ARG A 130 -17.40 -4.30 2.11
CA ARG A 130 -17.31 -3.25 3.13
C ARG A 130 -17.32 -1.85 2.53
N ILE A 131 -16.51 -1.61 1.50
CA ILE A 131 -16.50 -0.32 0.81
C ILE A 131 -17.86 -0.02 0.18
N GLY A 132 -18.52 -1.03 -0.42
CA GLY A 132 -19.84 -0.89 -1.00
C GLY A 132 -20.94 -0.57 0.01
N GLN A 133 -20.80 -1.02 1.25
CA GLN A 133 -21.77 -0.79 2.32
C GLN A 133 -21.49 0.49 3.10
N GLU A 134 -20.22 0.77 3.43
CA GLU A 134 -19.83 1.78 4.40
C GLU A 134 -19.31 3.07 3.79
N ILE A 135 -18.86 3.06 2.52
CA ILE A 135 -18.22 4.23 1.89
C ILE A 135 -19.04 4.75 0.70
N ILE A 136 -19.31 3.89 -0.30
CA ILE A 136 -19.97 4.31 -1.55
C ILE A 136 -21.29 5.06 -1.34
N PRO A 137 -22.17 4.69 -0.38
CA PRO A 137 -23.43 5.41 -0.15
C PRO A 137 -23.28 6.84 0.42
N HIS A 138 -22.07 7.25 0.80
CA HIS A 138 -21.80 8.47 1.56
C HIS A 138 -20.82 9.44 0.87
N VAL A 139 -20.42 9.13 -0.36
CA VAL A 139 -19.51 9.93 -1.19
C VAL A 139 -20.15 10.30 -2.52
#